data_AF-A0A1B7KMF3-F1
#
_entry.id   AF-A0A1B7KMF3-F1
#
_cell.length_a   1.000
_cell.length_b   1.000
_cell.length_c   1.000
_cell.angle_alpha   90.00
_cell.angle_beta   90.00
_cell.angle_gamma   90.00
#
_symmetry.space_group_name_H-M   'P 1'
#
loop_
_entity.id
_entity.type
_entity.pdbx_description
1 polymer ?
#
loop_
_entity_poly.entity_id
_entity_poly.type
_entity_poly.pdbx_seq_one_letter_code
_entity_poly.pdbx_strand_id
1 'polypeptide(L)'
;MATNVKLLILKVLDQFEGGSISCSLVDAIRYAVDWRGTTGERVKIISLSLSSKIPTSDLYEAVKRAIAHNILVVAASGNDGDGN
;
A
#
# COMPACT_ATOMS: atom_id res chain seq x y z
N MET A 1 17.04 1.52 -2.50
CA MET A 1 17.55 2.88 -2.24
C MET A 1 17.55 3.65 -3.55
N ALA A 2 16.81 4.75 -3.66
CA ALA A 2 16.72 5.55 -4.89
C ALA A 2 16.59 7.02 -4.52
N THR A 3 17.48 7.87 -5.02
CA THR A 3 17.58 9.29 -4.63
C THR A 3 16.87 10.25 -5.59
N ASN A 4 16.49 9.78 -6.78
CA ASN A 4 15.86 10.59 -7.82
C ASN A 4 14.48 10.05 -8.20
N VAL A 5 13.62 9.90 -7.19
CA VAL A 5 12.24 9.43 -7.32
C VAL A 5 11.29 10.44 -6.71
N LYS A 6 10.08 10.53 -7.27
CA LYS A 6 8.99 11.31 -6.69
C LYS A 6 8.23 10.43 -5.68
N LEU A 7 7.85 11.03 -4.56
CA LEU A 7 7.11 10.34 -3.50
C LEU A 7 5.67 10.85 -3.49
N LEU A 8 4.72 9.90 -3.55
CA LEU A 8 3.32 10.15 -3.24
C LEU A 8 3.07 9.62 -1.83
N ILE A 9 2.87 10.53 -0.88
CA ILE A 9 2.66 10.17 0.53
C ILE A 9 1.16 9.99 0.79
N LEU A 10 0.75 8.75 1.08
CA LEU A 10 -0.61 8.42 1.48
C LEU A 10 -0.62 8.01 2.94
N LYS A 11 -1.16 8.89 3.81
CA LYS A 11 -1.26 8.61 5.24
C LYS A 11 -2.46 7.69 5.50
N VAL A 12 -2.17 6.44 5.82
CA VAL A 12 -3.19 5.41 6.14
C VAL A 12 -3.16 4.97 7.61
N LEU A 13 -2.17 5.42 8.37
CA LEU A 13 -2.01 5.13 9.79
C LEU A 13 -2.16 6.41 10.60
N ASP A 14 -2.83 6.30 11.75
CA ASP A 14 -2.85 7.31 12.78
C ASP A 14 -1.82 6.99 13.88
N GLN A 15 -1.62 7.94 14.80
CA GLN A 15 -0.64 7.87 15.90
C GLN A 15 -0.80 6.65 16.84
N PHE A 16 -1.93 5.95 16.78
CA PHE A 16 -2.23 4.78 17.61
C PHE A 16 -2.08 3.44 16.90
N GLU A 17 -1.48 3.39 15.70
CA GLU A 17 -1.12 2.17 14.95
C GLU A 17 -2.24 1.10 14.77
N GLY A 18 -3.51 1.44 15.03
CA GLY A 18 -4.57 0.42 15.17
C GLY A 18 -5.99 0.82 14.75
N GLY A 19 -6.22 2.03 14.24
CA GLY A 19 -7.56 2.46 13.81
C GLY A 19 -7.89 1.98 12.39
N SER A 20 -8.93 1.13 12.24
CA SER A 20 -9.59 0.73 10.97
C SER A 20 -8.70 0.65 9.72
N ILE A 21 -7.49 0.10 9.90
CA ILE A 21 -6.41 0.10 8.89
C ILE A 21 -6.88 -0.51 7.57
N SER A 22 -7.79 -1.50 7.64
CA SER A 22 -8.33 -2.19 6.48
C SER A 22 -9.03 -1.27 5.48
N CYS A 23 -9.92 -0.36 5.92
CA CYS A 23 -10.65 0.50 4.99
C CYS A 23 -9.74 1.59 4.39
N SER A 24 -8.99 2.30 5.24
CA SER A 24 -8.12 3.40 4.79
C SER A 24 -6.98 2.91 3.90
N LEU A 25 -6.47 1.69 4.12
CA LEU A 25 -5.46 1.07 3.27
C LEU A 25 -6.01 0.71 1.89
N VAL A 26 -7.19 0.09 1.84
CA VAL A 26 -7.83 -0.29 0.56
C VAL A 26 -8.08 0.94 -0.30
N ASP A 27 -8.61 2.01 0.29
CA ASP A 27 -8.87 3.25 -0.42
C ASP A 27 -7.58 3.93 -0.89
N ALA A 28 -6.52 3.88 -0.08
CA ALA A 28 -5.22 4.41 -0.48
C ALA A 28 -4.59 3.61 -1.63
N ILE A 29 -4.70 2.28 -1.64
CA ILE A 29 -4.22 1.47 -2.76
C ILE A 29 -5.02 1.80 -4.03
N ARG A 30 -6.35 1.88 -3.93
CA ARG A 30 -7.22 2.27 -5.06
C ARG A 30 -6.87 3.67 -5.57
N TYR A 31 -6.68 4.62 -4.65
CA TYR A 31 -6.23 5.97 -4.99
C TYR A 31 -4.88 5.96 -5.69
N ALA A 32 -3.88 5.22 -5.20
CA ALA A 32 -2.56 5.12 -5.82
C ALA A 32 -2.61 4.54 -7.24
N VAL A 33 -3.50 3.57 -7.49
CA VAL A 33 -3.70 2.99 -8.83
C VAL A 33 -4.28 4.00 -9.81
N ASP A 34 -5.27 4.77 -9.35
CA ASP A 34 -6.00 5.73 -10.18
C ASP A 34 -5.31 7.10 -10.25
N TRP A 35 -4.38 7.38 -9.34
CA TRP A 35 -3.68 8.66 -9.25
C TRP A 35 -2.94 9.00 -10.54
N ARG A 36 -3.13 10.23 -11.01
CA ARG A 36 -2.42 10.81 -12.14
C ARG A 36 -1.85 12.17 -11.76
N GLY A 37 -0.58 12.39 -12.08
CA GLY A 37 0.07 13.70 -11.94
C GLY A 37 -0.35 14.68 -13.03
N THR A 38 0.04 15.95 -12.88
CA THR A 38 -0.29 17.05 -13.82
C THR A 38 0.19 16.80 -15.25
N THR A 39 1.24 16.01 -15.43
CA THR A 39 1.80 15.62 -16.73
C THR A 39 1.48 14.18 -17.12
N GLY A 40 0.50 13.54 -16.47
CA GLY A 40 0.13 12.15 -16.70
C GLY A 40 1.02 11.13 -15.96
N GLU A 41 1.78 11.58 -14.96
CA GLU A 41 2.58 10.70 -14.10
C GLU A 41 1.68 9.67 -13.42
N ARG A 42 2.17 8.45 -13.20
CA ARG A 42 1.43 7.40 -12.50
C ARG A 42 2.33 6.71 -11.49
N VAL A 43 1.71 6.14 -10.46
CA VAL A 43 2.43 5.30 -9.50
C VAL A 43 2.94 4.04 -10.20
N LYS A 44 4.18 3.64 -9.91
CA LYS A 44 4.78 2.38 -10.39
C LYS A 44 5.15 1.42 -9.26
N ILE A 45 5.34 1.95 -8.05
CA ILE A 45 5.76 1.20 -6.88
C ILE A 45 4.92 1.67 -5.69
N ILE A 46 4.34 0.71 -4.96
CA ILE A 46 3.70 0.92 -3.67
C ILE A 46 4.54 0.19 -2.63
N SER A 47 4.93 0.89 -1.57
CA SER A 47 5.68 0.32 -0.44
C SER A 47 4.79 0.36 0.80
N LEU A 48 4.54 -0.81 1.39
CA LEU A 48 3.69 -1.00 2.56
C LEU A 48 4.52 -1.60 3.70
N SER A 49 4.81 -0.79 4.70
CA SER A 49 5.49 -1.23 5.92
C SER A 49 4.49 -1.40 7.06
N LEU A 50 3.43 -2.17 6.79
CA LEU A 50 2.35 -2.43 7.72
C LEU A 50 1.81 -3.84 7.48
N SER A 51 1.28 -4.44 8.54
CA SER A 51 0.66 -5.76 8.51
C SER A 51 -0.66 -5.70 9.26
N SER A 52 -1.64 -6.48 8.83
CA SER A 52 -2.87 -6.71 9.57
C SER A 52 -3.07 -8.21 9.70
N LYS A 53 -3.40 -8.67 10.91
CA LYS A 53 -3.68 -10.10 11.18
C LYS A 53 -5.01 -10.56 10.58
N ILE A 54 -5.85 -9.63 10.11
CA ILE A 54 -7.17 -9.91 9.56
C ILE A 54 -7.11 -9.84 8.03
N PRO A 55 -7.17 -10.98 7.32
CA PRO A 55 -7.30 -10.96 5.87
C PRO A 55 -8.67 -10.42 5.48
N THR A 56 -8.70 -9.41 4.62
CA THR A 56 -9.94 -8.88 4.03
C THR A 56 -9.95 -9.09 2.51
N SER A 57 -11.10 -9.48 1.96
CA SER A 57 -11.26 -9.68 0.51
C SER A 57 -10.95 -8.40 -0.27
N ASP A 58 -11.36 -7.25 0.27
CA ASP A 58 -11.13 -5.94 -0.34
C ASP A 58 -9.65 -5.60 -0.51
N LEU A 59 -8.81 -5.97 0.47
CA LEU A 59 -7.37 -5.73 0.39
C LEU A 59 -6.74 -6.61 -0.68
N TYR A 60 -7.14 -7.88 -0.74
CA TYR A 60 -6.69 -8.81 -1.77
C TYR A 60 -7.06 -8.32 -3.18
N GLU A 61 -8.29 -7.85 -3.38
CA GLU A 61 -8.74 -7.28 -4.64
C GLU A 61 -8.02 -5.98 -5.01
N ALA A 62 -7.79 -5.09 -4.04
CA ALA A 62 -7.05 -3.86 -4.27
C ALA A 62 -5.61 -4.13 -4.72
N VAL A 63 -4.91 -5.09 -4.08
CA VAL A 63 -3.56 -5.50 -4.49
C VAL A 63 -3.57 -6.15 -5.87
N LYS A 64 -4.54 -7.04 -6.15
CA LYS A 64 -4.71 -7.63 -7.49
C LYS A 64 -4.90 -6.55 -8.56
N ARG A 65 -5.72 -5.54 -8.28
CA ARG A 65 -5.91 -4.40 -9.19
C ARG A 65 -4.60 -3.65 -9.39
N ALA A 66 -3.82 -3.38 -8.34
CA ALA A 66 -2.52 -2.72 -8.49
C ALA A 66 -1.58 -3.53 -9.41
N ILE A 67 -1.48 -4.84 -9.21
CA ILE A 67 -0.68 -5.73 -10.05
C ILE A 67 -1.17 -5.71 -11.51
N ALA A 68 -2.48 -5.78 -11.75
CA ALA A 68 -3.07 -5.71 -13.09
C ALA A 68 -2.76 -4.38 -13.81
N HIS A 69 -2.57 -3.29 -13.07
CA HIS A 69 -2.16 -1.98 -13.60
C HIS A 69 -0.63 -1.81 -13.74
N ASN A 70 0.15 -2.89 -13.64
CA ASN A 70 1.61 -2.89 -13.69
C ASN A 70 2.25 -2.02 -12.59
N ILE A 71 1.72 -2.11 -11.38
CA ILE A 71 2.27 -1.47 -10.17
C ILE A 71 2.90 -2.56 -9.30
N LEU A 72 4.16 -2.39 -8.94
CA LEU A 72 4.87 -3.28 -8.02
C LEU A 72 4.44 -2.98 -6.59
N VAL A 73 3.97 -4.00 -5.87
CA VAL A 73 3.61 -3.89 -4.45
C VAL A 73 4.70 -4.57 -3.63
N VAL A 74 5.36 -3.80 -2.75
CA VAL A 74 6.35 -4.29 -1.79
C VAL A 74 5.74 -4.22 -0.41
N ALA A 75 5.67 -5.34 0.30
CA ALA A 75 5.10 -5.43 1.64
C ALA A 75 6.08 -6.07 2.63
N ALA A 76 6.05 -5.62 3.88
CA ALA A 76 6.79 -6.26 4.96
C ALA A 76 6.15 -7.61 5.36
N SER A 77 6.96 -8.61 5.70
CA SER A 77 6.49 -9.94 6.12
C SER A 77 5.82 -9.98 7.50
N GLY A 78 5.95 -8.90 8.28
CA GLY A 78 5.57 -8.86 9.69
C GLY A 78 6.71 -9.34 10.61
N ASN A 79 6.50 -9.12 11.90
CA ASN A 79 7.45 -9.33 13.00
C ASN A 79 6.95 -10.36 14.02
N ASP A 80 6.00 -11.22 13.63
CA ASP A 80 5.39 -12.28 14.45
C ASP A 80 6.11 -13.65 14.30
N GLY A 81 7.42 -13.66 14.05
CA GLY A 81 8.19 -14.91 13.91
C GLY A 81 8.30 -15.67 15.24
N ASP A 82 8.18 -17.00 15.20
CA ASP A 82 8.28 -17.91 16.34
C ASP A 82 9.72 -18.29 16.71
N GLY A 83 10.64 -18.24 15.75
CA GLY A 83 12.08 -18.32 15.99
C GLY A 83 12.59 -19.62 16.63
N ASN A 84 11.82 -20.70 16.52
CA ASN A 84 12.06 -21.98 17.18
C ASN A 84 12.07 -23.15 16.20
#